data_AF-A0A929I3N2-F1
#
_entry.id   AF-A0A929I3N2-F1
#
_cell.length_a   1.000
_cell.length_b   1.000
_cell.length_c   1.000
_cell.angle_alpha   90.00
_cell.angle_beta   90.00
_cell.angle_gamma   90.00
#
_symmetry.space_group_name_H-M   'P 1'
#
loop_
_entity.id
_entity.type
_entity.pdbx_description
1 polymer ?
#
loop_
_entity_poly.entity_id
_entity_poly.type
_entity_poly.pdbx_seq_one_letter_code
_entity_poly.pdbx_strand_id
1 'polypeptide(L)' 'SNISKFGANILNATSETRDNKMVDSFFTIGVEDVTHLDKILSAVRKVKRVQEVKRVG' A
#
# COMPACT_ATOMS: atom_id res chain seq x y z
N SER A 1 -11.11 1.75 -0.45
CA SER A 1 -10.73 0.82 -1.54
C SER A 1 -9.78 1.50 -2.52
N ASN A 2 -8.53 1.81 -2.13
CA ASN A 2 -7.58 2.58 -2.96
C ASN A 2 -6.51 1.74 -3.67
N ILE A 3 -6.38 0.44 -3.37
CA ILE A 3 -5.40 -0.42 -4.03
C ILE A 3 -6.09 -1.19 -5.16
N SER A 4 -7.16 -1.92 -4.85
CA SER A 4 -7.95 -2.66 -5.84
C SER A 4 -8.64 -1.76 -6.89
N LYS A 5 -8.98 -0.52 -6.52
CA LYS A 5 -9.60 0.45 -7.45
C LYS A 5 -8.65 0.91 -8.57
N PHE A 6 -7.34 0.78 -8.37
CA PHE A 6 -6.35 1.13 -9.38
C PHE A 6 -5.97 -0.05 -10.27
N GLY A 7 -6.64 -1.20 -10.15
CA GLY A 7 -6.36 -2.39 -10.97
C GLY A 7 -5.28 -3.29 -10.39
N ALA A 8 -4.84 -3.06 -9.15
CA ALA A 8 -3.87 -3.91 -8.48
C ALA A 8 -4.56 -5.09 -7.78
N ASN A 9 -4.04 -6.30 -8.00
CA ASN A 9 -4.47 -7.48 -7.25
C ASN A 9 -3.67 -7.58 -5.95
N ILE A 10 -4.37 -7.63 -4.81
CA ILE A 10 -3.75 -7.86 -3.51
C ILE A 10 -3.54 -9.37 -3.36
N LEU A 11 -2.28 -9.80 -3.40
CA LEU A 11 -1.89 -11.20 -3.20
C LEU A 11 -1.81 -11.54 -1.71
N ASN A 12 -1.33 -10.60 -0.90
CA ASN A 12 -1.31 -10.71 0.55
C ASN A 12 -1.47 -9.33 1.19
N ALA A 13 -2.15 -9.29 2.32
CA ALA A 13 -2.26 -8.10 3.15
C ALA A 13 -2.08 -8.50 4.61
N THR A 14 -1.04 -8.00 5.24
CA THR A 14 -0.75 -8.22 6.65
C THR A 14 -0.67 -6.85 7.33
N SER A 15 -1.10 -6.78 8.58
CA SER A 15 -0.98 -5.55 9.35
C SER A 15 -0.56 -5.87 10.76
N GLU A 16 0.39 -5.10 11.25
CA GLU A 16 0.93 -5.22 12.59
C GLU A 16 0.67 -3.91 13.32
N THR A 17 0.13 -4.01 14.53
CA THR A 17 -0.03 -2.84 15.40
C THR A 17 1.17 -2.80 16.33
N ARG A 18 1.94 -1.72 16.23
CA ARG A 18 3.08 -1.47 17.11
C ARG A 18 2.58 -0.98 18.48
N ASP A 19 3.41 -1.14 19.51
CA ASP A 19 3.12 -0.70 20.88
C ASP A 19 2.76 0.79 21.00
N ASN A 20 3.26 1.62 20.08
CA ASN A 20 2.94 3.05 19.99
C ASN A 20 1.61 3.35 19.26
N LYS A 21 0.76 2.34 19.05
CA LYS A 21 -0.54 2.40 18.36
C LYS A 21 -0.46 2.78 16.87
N MET A 22 0.74 2.80 16.27
CA MET A 22 0.86 2.88 14.81
C MET A 22 0.57 1.52 14.19
N VAL A 23 -0.09 1.53 13.05
CA VAL A 23 -0.38 0.33 12.27
C VAL A 23 0.52 0.32 11.05
N ASP A 24 1.41 -0.66 10.99
CA ASP A 24 2.22 -0.94 9.82
C ASP A 24 1.46 -1.95 8.95
N SER A 25 1.08 -1.55 7.74
CA SER A 25 0.38 -2.40 6.79
C SER A 25 1.30 -2.81 5.64
N PHE A 26 1.48 -4.11 5.48
CA PHE A 26 2.27 -4.73 4.41
C PHE A 26 1.35 -5.32 3.36
N PHE A 27 1.49 -4.83 2.12
CA PHE A 27 0.71 -5.29 0.98
C PHE A 27 1.63 -5.90 -0.06
N THR A 28 1.41 -7.16 -0.38
CA THR A 28 1.98 -7.79 -1.57
C THR A 28 0.96 -7.66 -2.68
N ILE A 29 1.30 -6.90 -3.73
CA ILE A 29 0.40 -6.64 -4.84
C ILE A 29 1.01 -7.10 -6.16
N GLY A 30 0.18 -7.70 -7.01
CA GLY A 30 0.48 -7.91 -8.42
C GLY A 30 0.19 -6.63 -9.19
N VAL A 31 1.19 -6.14 -9.92
CA VAL A 31 1.13 -4.95 -10.77
C VAL A 31 1.66 -5.29 -12.15
N GLU A 32 1.11 -4.65 -13.17
CA GLU A 32 1.47 -4.90 -14.58
C GLU A 32 2.84 -4.32 -14.93
N ASP A 33 3.15 -3.12 -14.43
CA ASP A 33 4.42 -2.44 -14.67
C ASP A 33 4.78 -1.48 -13.51
N VAL A 34 5.95 -0.85 -13.60
CA VAL A 34 6.46 0.10 -12.59
C VAL A 34 5.62 1.38 -12.54
N THR A 35 5.07 1.83 -13.67
CA THR A 35 4.22 3.03 -13.73
C THR A 35 2.90 2.80 -12.98
N HIS A 36 2.35 1.60 -13.08
CA HIS A 36 1.17 1.15 -12.35
C HIS A 36 1.46 1.13 -10.85
N LEU A 37 2.62 0.61 -10.43
CA LEU A 37 3.05 0.68 -9.03
C LEU A 37 3.12 2.12 -8.50
N ASP A 38 3.70 3.05 -9.28
CA ASP A 38 3.84 4.45 -8.88
C ASP A 38 2.49 5.17 -8.74
N LYS A 39 1.52 4.85 -9.61
CA LYS A 39 0.15 5.36 -9.48
C LYS A 39 -0.49 4.91 -8.17
N ILE A 40 -0.34 3.64 -7.81
CA ILE A 40 -0.88 3.08 -6.57
C ILE A 40 -0.20 3.71 -5.36
N LEU A 41 1.14 3.78 -5.35
CA LEU A 41 1.92 4.43 -4.29
C LEU A 41 1.45 5.87 -4.08
N SER A 42 1.28 6.63 -5.16
CA SER A 42 0.78 8.00 -5.12
C SER A 42 -0.64 8.11 -4.56
N ALA A 43 -1.52 7.16 -4.90
CA ALA A 43 -2.88 7.11 -4.39
C ALA A 43 -2.94 6.78 -2.90
N VAL A 44 -2.10 5.85 -2.43
CA VAL A 44 -2.01 5.47 -1.01
C VAL A 44 -1.45 6.63 -0.19
N ARG A 45 -0.43 7.35 -0.69
CA ARG A 45 0.14 8.55 -0.04
C ARG A 45 -0.88 9.68 0.16
N LYS A 46 -1.91 9.79 -0.69
CA LYS A 46 -2.96 10.81 -0.57
C LYS A 46 -3.96 10.52 0.55
N VAL A 47 -3.93 9.33 1.16
CA VAL A 47 -4.81 9.00 2.28
C VAL A 47 -4.34 9.76 3.52
N LYS A 48 -5.20 10.64 4.06
CA LYS A 48 -4.87 11.57 5.16
C LYS A 48 -4.17 10.96 6.39
N ARG A 49 -4.39 9.67 6.67
CA ARG A 49 -3.84 8.96 7.84
C ARG A 49 -2.61 8.12 7.53
N VAL A 50 -2.19 8.07 6.26
CA VAL A 50 -0.97 7.38 5.86
C VAL A 50 0.19 8.33 6.10
N GLN A 51 1.09 7.93 6.99
CA GLN A 51 2.29 8.71 7.34
C GLN A 51 3.38 8.51 6.29
N GLU A 52 3.62 7.26 5.91
CA GLU A 52 4.68 6.88 4.98
C GLU A 52 4.22 5.74 4.08
N VAL A 53 4.72 5.73 2.85
CA VAL A 53 4.58 4.59 1.94
C VAL A 53 5.93 4.34 1.29
N LYS A 54 6.45 3.13 1.49
CA LYS A 54 7.70 2.65 0.89
C LYS A 54 7.49 1.28 0.24
N ARG A 55 8.25 1.02 -0.81
CA ARG A 55 8.39 -0.33 -1.37
C ARG A 55 9.30 -1.12 -0.43
N VAL A 56 8.84 -2.29 0.00
CA VAL A 56 9.65 -3.23 0.78
C VAL A 56 10.11 -4.32 -0.18
N GLY A 57 11.42 -4.44 -0.36
CA GLY A 57 12.06 -5.35 -1.32
C GLY A 57 13.52 -5.49 -0.99
#